data_AF-A0A8T3VZT7-F1
#
_entry.id   AF-A0A8T3VZT7-F1
#
_cell.length_a   1.000
_cell.length_b   1.000
_cell.length_c   1.000
_cell.angle_alpha   90.00
_cell.angle_beta   90.00
_cell.angle_gamma   90.00
#
_symmetry.space_group_name_H-M   'P 1'
#
loop_
_entity.id
_entity.type
_entity.pdbx_description
1 polymer ?
#
loop_
_entity_poly.entity_id
_entity_poly.type
_entity_poly.pdbx_seq_one_letter_code
_entity_poly.pdbx_strand_id
1 'polypeptide(L)'
;MGLDIELIETEAKTGSFSTDILAKDQYTDDLIIIENQLEETDHKHLGQIITYASGHDAKTIIWIVKKVNESHRQAVDWLNEHTDMKINIFLIKI
;
A
#
# COMPACT_ATOMS: atom_id res chain seq x y z
N MET A 1 -12.43 -7.94 3.50
CA MET A 1 -11.54 -7.03 4.25
C MET A 1 -12.46 -6.17 5.09
N GLY A 2 -12.38 -6.23 6.42
CA GLY A 2 -13.23 -5.44 7.31
C GLY A 2 -12.81 -3.97 7.42
N LEU A 3 -12.23 -3.41 6.35
CA LEU A 3 -11.77 -2.02 6.28
C LEU A 3 -12.93 -1.18 5.76
N ASP A 4 -13.21 -0.07 6.44
CA ASP A 4 -14.17 0.93 5.99
C ASP A 4 -13.40 2.17 5.55
N ILE A 5 -13.17 2.28 4.25
CA ILE A 5 -12.19 3.19 3.66
C ILE A 5 -12.86 4.53 3.33
N GLU A 6 -12.36 5.60 3.92
CA GLU A 6 -12.71 6.99 3.59
C GLU A 6 -11.58 7.64 2.80
N LEU A 7 -11.89 8.13 1.60
CA LEU A 7 -10.95 8.85 0.75
C LEU A 7 -10.54 10.19 1.39
N ILE A 8 -9.24 10.45 1.47
CA ILE A 8 -8.69 11.75 1.90
C ILE A 8 -8.30 12.57 0.67
N GLU A 9 -7.42 12.01 -0.16
CA GLU A 9 -6.81 12.71 -1.29
C GLU A 9 -6.40 11.72 -2.37
N THR A 10 -6.52 12.13 -3.64
CA THR A 10 -5.92 11.45 -4.78
C THR A 10 -4.65 12.20 -5.19
N GLU A 11 -3.62 11.50 -5.63
CA GLU A 11 -2.30 12.09 -5.94
C GLU A 11 -1.71 12.83 -4.72
N ALA A 12 -1.76 12.16 -3.57
CA ALA A 12 -1.32 12.69 -2.30
C ALA A 12 0.21 12.80 -2.26
N LYS A 13 0.72 14.00 -1.98
CA LYS A 13 2.17 14.24 -2.02
C LYS A 13 2.90 13.56 -0.87
N THR A 14 3.97 12.84 -1.20
CA THR A 14 4.93 12.25 -0.27
C THR A 14 6.34 12.74 -0.63
N GLY A 15 6.76 13.87 -0.04
CA GLY A 15 8.03 14.50 -0.39
C GLY A 15 8.06 14.98 -1.85
N SER A 16 8.93 14.39 -2.68
CA SER A 16 9.02 14.65 -4.12
C SER A 16 8.17 13.72 -4.99
N PHE A 17 7.44 12.78 -4.38
CA PHE A 17 6.61 11.79 -5.05
C PHE A 17 5.13 11.96 -4.70
N SER A 18 4.27 11.17 -5.35
CA SER A 18 2.82 11.18 -5.19
C SER A 18 2.35 9.75 -5.00
N THR A 19 1.50 9.54 -4.00
CA THR A 19 0.72 8.31 -3.80
C THR A 19 -0.59 8.44 -4.57
N ASP A 20 -1.01 7.44 -5.33
CA ASP A 20 -2.24 7.48 -6.15
C ASP A 20 -3.46 7.86 -5.30
N ILE A 21 -3.62 7.21 -4.13
CA ILE A 21 -4.72 7.47 -3.21
C ILE A 21 -4.22 7.39 -1.76
N LEU A 22 -4.51 8.43 -0.99
CA LEU A 22 -4.44 8.43 0.47
C LEU A 22 -5.87 8.37 1.03
N ALA A 23 -6.07 7.47 1.97
CA ALA A 23 -7.34 7.23 2.64
C ALA A 23 -7.11 6.97 4.12
N LYS A 24 -8.19 6.75 4.86
CA LYS A 24 -8.16 6.29 6.25
C LYS A 24 -9.24 5.26 6.52
N ASP A 25 -9.03 4.45 7.55
CA ASP A 25 -10.09 3.63 8.12
C ASP A 25 -11.01 4.50 8.99
N GLN A 26 -12.33 4.42 8.76
CA GLN A 26 -13.32 5.27 9.43
C GLN A 26 -13.44 5.03 10.94
N TYR A 27 -13.05 3.86 11.44
CA TYR A 27 -13.19 3.51 12.86
C TYR A 27 -11.94 3.85 13.67
N THR A 28 -10.76 3.78 13.04
CA THR A 28 -9.46 3.94 13.72
C THR A 28 -8.74 5.24 13.37
N ASP A 29 -9.16 5.92 12.30
CA ASP A 29 -8.43 7.02 11.64
C ASP A 29 -7.02 6.62 11.13
N ASP A 30 -6.69 5.32 11.14
CA ASP A 30 -5.41 4.81 10.64
C ASP A 30 -5.31 5.07 9.14
N LEU A 31 -4.17 5.64 8.71
CA LEU A 31 -3.95 6.00 7.32
C LEU A 31 -3.71 4.75 6.46
N ILE A 32 -4.28 4.80 5.26
CA ILE A 32 -4.23 3.77 4.23
C ILE A 32 -3.68 4.41 2.97
N ILE A 33 -2.62 3.82 2.39
CA ILE A 33 -2.22 4.15 1.03
C ILE A 33 -2.73 3.11 0.05
N ILE A 34 -3.14 3.53 -1.13
CA ILE A 34 -3.56 2.64 -2.22
C ILE A 34 -2.81 3.02 -3.48
N GLU A 35 -2.19 2.03 -4.11
CA GLU A 35 -1.33 2.17 -5.28
C GLU A 35 -1.77 1.20 -6.38
N ASN A 36 -2.00 1.71 -7.59
CA ASN A 36 -2.46 0.91 -8.72
C ASN A 36 -1.33 0.69 -9.73
N GLN A 37 -1.05 -0.57 -10.04
CA GLN A 37 -0.13 -0.94 -11.12
C GLN A 37 -0.85 -1.75 -12.20
N LEU A 38 -0.99 -1.14 -13.40
CA LEU A 38 -1.61 -1.78 -14.55
C LEU A 38 -0.75 -2.89 -15.18
N GLU A 39 0.55 -2.90 -14.87
CA GLU A 39 1.51 -3.88 -15.37
C GLU A 39 1.77 -5.01 -14.36
N GLU A 40 2.67 -5.93 -14.70
CA GLU A 40 3.21 -6.88 -13.74
C GLU A 40 4.00 -6.17 -12.63
N THR A 41 3.78 -6.59 -11.38
CA THR A 41 4.53 -6.07 -10.21
C THR A 41 6.02 -5.97 -10.49
N ASP A 42 6.66 -4.87 -10.10
CA ASP A 42 8.10 -4.68 -10.25
C ASP A 42 8.75 -4.16 -8.94
N HIS A 43 10.08 -4.18 -8.90
CA HIS A 43 10.84 -3.71 -7.75
C HIS A 43 10.67 -2.21 -7.49
N LYS A 44 10.38 -1.42 -8.53
CA LYS A 44 10.21 0.03 -8.40
C LYS A 44 8.96 0.31 -7.58
N HIS A 45 7.82 -0.28 -7.94
CA HIS A 45 6.56 -0.10 -7.25
C HIS A 45 6.59 -0.69 -5.84
N LEU A 46 7.26 -1.84 -5.62
CA LEU A 46 7.50 -2.36 -4.27
C LEU A 46 8.26 -1.35 -3.39
N GLY A 47 9.29 -0.69 -3.94
CA GLY A 47 9.99 0.38 -3.23
C GLY A 47 9.12 1.62 -2.99
N GLN A 48 8.27 1.98 -3.96
CA GLN A 48 7.34 3.11 -3.85
C GLN A 48 6.34 2.88 -2.72
N ILE A 49 5.65 1.74 -2.67
CA ILE A 49 4.63 1.50 -1.64
C ILE A 49 5.23 1.56 -0.22
N ILE A 50 6.45 1.07 -0.03
CA ILE A 50 7.17 1.16 1.25
C ILE A 50 7.52 2.61 1.58
N THR A 51 8.04 3.35 0.60
CA THR A 51 8.44 4.76 0.77
C THR A 51 7.23 5.62 1.10
N TYR A 52 6.13 5.43 0.37
CA TYR A 52 4.90 6.21 0.52
C TYR A 52 4.25 5.95 1.88
N ALA A 53 4.17 4.68 2.29
CA ALA A 53 3.64 4.33 3.60
C ALA A 53 4.48 4.94 4.73
N SER A 54 5.82 4.89 4.60
CA SER A 54 6.71 5.50 5.59
C SER A 54 6.56 7.02 5.65
N GLY A 55 6.32 7.68 4.50
CA GLY A 55 6.18 9.13 4.42
C GLY A 55 4.84 9.64 4.96
N HIS A 56 3.79 8.82 4.91
CA HIS A 56 2.47 9.13 5.47
C HIS A 56 2.24 8.54 6.87
N ASP A 57 3.17 7.75 7.42
CA ASP A 57 2.96 6.90 8.61
C ASP A 57 1.72 5.98 8.48
N ALA A 58 1.47 5.50 7.25
CA ALA A 58 0.32 4.64 6.94
C ALA A 58 0.44 3.26 7.60
N LYS A 59 -0.67 2.77 8.16
CA LYS A 59 -0.76 1.44 8.80
C LYS A 59 -1.20 0.37 7.82
N THR A 60 -1.87 0.75 6.74
CA THR A 60 -2.30 -0.18 5.70
C THR A 60 -1.81 0.26 4.34
N ILE A 61 -1.29 -0.70 3.58
CA ILE A 61 -0.87 -0.54 2.18
C ILE A 61 -1.74 -1.45 1.33
N ILE A 62 -2.38 -0.91 0.31
CA ILE A 62 -3.15 -1.68 -0.67
C ILE A 62 -2.49 -1.51 -2.05
N TRP A 63 -1.82 -2.55 -2.53
CA TRP A 63 -1.19 -2.57 -3.84
C TRP A 63 -2.04 -3.38 -4.82
N ILE A 64 -2.73 -2.68 -5.71
CA ILE A 64 -3.65 -3.26 -6.69
C ILE A 64 -2.92 -3.48 -8.00
N VAL A 65 -2.87 -4.71 -8.49
CA VAL A 65 -2.06 -5.07 -9.68
C VAL A 65 -2.83 -5.94 -10.68
N LYS A 66 -2.42 -5.89 -11.96
CA LYS A 66 -2.96 -6.80 -12.99
C LYS A 66 -2.31 -8.18 -12.98
N LYS A 67 -1.00 -8.24 -12.69
CA LYS A 67 -0.25 -9.48 -12.63
C LYS A 67 0.74 -9.45 -11.47
N VAL A 68 0.72 -10.51 -10.67
CA VAL A 68 1.62 -10.68 -9.53
C VAL A 68 2.80 -11.52 -9.97
N ASN A 69 4.01 -11.00 -9.78
CA ASN A 69 5.24 -11.78 -9.79
C ASN A 69 5.37 -12.51 -8.45
N GLU A 70 5.70 -13.80 -8.53
CA GLU A 70 5.86 -14.70 -7.39
C GLU A 70 6.80 -14.15 -6.30
N SER A 71 7.93 -13.56 -6.69
CA SER A 71 8.91 -12.99 -5.78
C SER A 71 8.37 -11.77 -5.03
N HIS A 72 7.48 -10.97 -5.65
CA HIS A 72 6.85 -9.84 -4.97
C HIS A 72 5.75 -10.28 -4.01
N ARG A 73 5.03 -11.37 -4.30
CA ARG A 73 4.13 -11.97 -3.29
C ARG A 73 4.93 -12.42 -2.08
N GLN A 74 6.01 -13.18 -2.30
CA GLN A 74 6.88 -13.63 -1.21
C GLN A 74 7.50 -12.47 -0.42
N ALA A 75 7.85 -11.37 -1.08
CA ALA A 75 8.34 -10.18 -0.40
C ALA A 75 7.26 -9.53 0.49
N VAL A 76 6.02 -9.42 0.00
CA VAL A 76 4.88 -8.92 0.79
C VAL A 76 4.58 -9.85 1.98
N ASP A 77 4.60 -11.17 1.76
CA ASP A 77 4.42 -12.17 2.81
C ASP A 77 5.52 -12.02 3.89
N TRP A 78 6.79 -11.94 3.47
CA TRP A 78 7.93 -11.74 4.36
C TRP A 78 7.83 -10.44 5.15
N LEU A 79 7.42 -9.34 4.51
CA LEU A 79 7.23 -8.05 5.20
C LEU A 79 6.15 -8.17 6.29
N ASN A 80 4.99 -8.72 5.97
CA ASN A 80 3.91 -8.90 6.95
C ASN A 80 4.31 -9.80 8.13
N GLU A 81 5.19 -10.80 7.91
CA GLU A 81 5.72 -11.66 8.96
C GLU A 81 6.75 -10.97 9.87
N HIS A 82 7.44 -9.93 9.36
CA HIS A 82 8.58 -9.31 10.03
C HIS A 82 8.35 -7.85 10.45
N THR A 83 7.20 -7.26 10.11
CA THR A 83 6.76 -5.96 10.64
C THR A 83 5.95 -6.13 11.93
N ASP A 84 5.73 -5.03 12.65
CA ASP A 84 4.83 -5.08 13.81
C ASP A 84 3.39 -5.38 13.38
N MET A 85 2.55 -5.79 14.34
CA MET A 85 1.14 -6.13 14.08
C MET A 85 0.29 -4.94 13.62
N LYS A 86 0.86 -3.75 13.46
CA LYS A 86 0.15 -2.53 13.03
C LYS A 86 0.28 -2.28 11.54
N ILE A 87 1.29 -2.83 10.87
CA ILE A 87 1.47 -2.69 9.43
C ILE A 87 0.81 -3.86 8.71
N ASN A 88 -0.07 -3.53 7.75
CA ASN A 88 -0.74 -4.51 6.91
C ASN A 88 -0.50 -4.19 5.44
N ILE A 89 0.09 -5.14 4.70
CA ILE A 89 0.31 -5.01 3.25
C ILE A 89 -0.59 -5.99 2.51
N PHE A 90 -1.50 -5.45 1.69
CA PHE A 90 -2.38 -6.21 0.82
C PHE A 90 -1.93 -6.10 -0.64
N LEU A 91 -1.53 -7.22 -1.22
CA LEU A 91 -1.29 -7.35 -2.66
C LEU A 91 -2.53 -7.94 -3.33
N ILE A 92 -3.28 -7.10 -4.05
CA ILE A 92 -4.57 -7.46 -4.64
C ILE A 92 -4.43 -7.56 -6.15
N LYS A 93 -4.75 -8.73 -6.70
CA LYS A 93 -4.83 -8.93 -8.15
C LYS A 93 -6.27 -8.72 -8.63
N ILE A 94 -6.46 -7.91 -9.67
CA ILE A 94 -7.76 -7.68 -10.36
C ILE A 94 -7.80 -8.20 -11.80
#